data_AF-W9HU55-F1
#
_entry.id   AF-W9HU55-F1
#
_cell.length_a   1.000
_cell.length_b   1.000
_cell.length_c   1.000
_cell.angle_alpha   90.00
_cell.angle_beta   90.00
_cell.angle_gamma   90.00
#
_symmetry.space_group_name_H-M   'P 1'
#
loop_
_entity.id
_entity.type
_entity.pdbx_description
1 polymer ?
#
loop_
_entity_poly.entity_id
_entity_poly.type
_entity_poly.pdbx_seq_one_letter_code
_entity_poly.pdbx_strand_id
1 'polypeptide(L)' 'MEVAGLMNYFLCLVIRGICDYSDSHKNKEWQGFAVMMAAAYAKDLLRQIPPNKVEAEKPISEILTSS' A
#
# COMPACT_ATOMS: atom_id res chain seq x y z
N MET A 1 0.03 -11.07 5.06
CA MET A 1 -0.97 -10.94 3.98
C MET A 1 -2.23 -10.33 4.55
N GLU A 2 -2.45 -9.03 4.35
CA GLU A 2 -3.41 -8.23 5.16
C GLU A 2 -4.43 -7.42 4.31
N VAL A 3 -4.37 -7.53 2.98
CA VAL A 3 -5.16 -6.65 2.07
C VAL A 3 -6.18 -7.41 1.22
N ALA A 4 -6.26 -8.74 1.36
CA ALA A 4 -7.30 -9.52 0.68
C ALA A 4 -8.67 -9.09 1.25
N GLY A 5 -9.43 -8.32 0.47
CA GLY A 5 -10.76 -7.83 0.84
C GLY A 5 -10.94 -6.32 0.75
N LEU A 6 -9.87 -5.52 0.85
CA LEU A 6 -9.98 -4.06 0.91
C LEU A 6 -10.40 -3.42 -0.43
N MET A 7 -10.00 -4.03 -1.54
CA MET A 7 -10.30 -3.57 -2.91
C MET A 7 -11.80 -3.56 -3.25
N ASN A 8 -12.63 -4.30 -2.50
CA ASN A 8 -14.07 -4.37 -2.74
C ASN A 8 -14.85 -3.20 -2.10
N TYR A 9 -14.22 -2.46 -1.18
CA TYR A 9 -14.89 -1.40 -0.41
C TYR A 9 -14.54 0.00 -0.89
N PHE A 10 -13.34 0.20 -1.47
CA PHE A 10 -12.90 1.48 -2.00
C PHE A 10 -11.72 1.32 -2.96
N LEU A 11 -11.50 2.35 -3.78
CA LEU A 11 -10.34 2.41 -4.67
C LEU A 11 -9.06 2.47 -3.83
N CYS A 12 -8.26 1.41 -3.86
CA CYS A 12 -6.99 1.36 -3.15
C CYS A 12 -5.87 0.81 -4.04
N LEU A 13 -4.66 1.35 -3.85
CA LEU A 13 -3.43 0.84 -4.45
C LEU A 13 -2.59 0.19 -3.36
N VAL A 14 -2.15 -1.04 -3.60
CA VAL A 14 -1.37 -1.81 -2.64
C VAL A 14 0.09 -1.83 -3.05
N ILE A 15 0.97 -1.36 -2.17
CA ILE A 15 2.42 -1.41 -2.33
C ILE A 15 2.98 -2.40 -1.31
N ARG A 16 3.68 -3.44 -1.79
CA ARG A 16 4.26 -4.49 -0.94
C ARG A 16 5.67 -4.83 -1.40
N GLY A 17 6.57 -5.02 -0.44
CA GLY A 17 7.87 -5.60 -0.68
C GLY A 17 7.82 -7.13 -0.64
N ILE A 18 8.61 -7.77 -1.48
CA ILE A 18 8.76 -9.23 -1.48
C ILE A 18 9.84 -9.59 -0.45
N CYS A 19 9.48 -10.37 0.56
CA CYS A 19 10.37 -10.72 1.67
C CYS A 19 10.61 -12.21 1.85
N ASP A 20 9.86 -13.05 1.15
CA ASP A 20 10.02 -14.51 1.14
C ASP A 20 9.75 -15.07 -0.26
N TYR A 21 10.25 -16.28 -0.50
CA TYR A 21 10.01 -17.03 -1.74
C TYR A 21 8.76 -17.93 -1.64
N SER A 22 7.97 -17.80 -0.57
CA SER A 22 6.81 -18.65 -0.28
C SER A 22 7.10 -20.16 -0.30
N ASP A 23 8.33 -20.54 0.06
CA ASP A 23 8.75 -21.92 0.30
C ASP A 23 8.77 -22.22 1.82
N SER A 24 9.24 -23.41 2.19
CA SER A 24 9.38 -23.79 3.60
C SER A 24 10.45 -22.98 4.34
N HIS A 25 11.32 -22.26 3.63
CA HIS A 25 12.44 -21.50 4.18
C HIS A 25 12.04 -20.04 4.39
N LYS A 26 11.39 -19.75 5.52
CA LYS A 26 11.10 -18.38 5.93
C LYS A 26 12.39 -17.65 6.31
N ASN A 27 12.86 -16.77 5.43
CA ASN A 27 13.98 -15.87 5.74
C ASN A 27 13.47 -14.55 6.30
N LYS A 28 13.60 -14.35 7.61
CA LYS A 28 13.15 -13.12 8.30
C LYS A 28 14.06 -11.92 8.04
N GLU A 29 15.30 -12.13 7.59
CA GLU A 29 16.26 -11.05 7.37
C GLU A 29 15.83 -10.09 6.24
N TRP A 30 15.15 -10.63 5.23
CA TRP A 30 14.71 -9.88 4.05
C TRP A 30 13.47 -9.02 4.31
N GLN A 31 12.77 -9.22 5.43
CA GLN A 31 11.57 -8.44 5.77
C GLN A 31 11.89 -6.96 5.97
N GLY A 32 12.99 -6.65 6.67
CA GLY A 32 13.40 -5.26 6.89
C GLY A 32 13.71 -4.54 5.58
N PHE A 33 14.45 -5.20 4.68
CA PHE A 33 14.76 -4.65 3.35
C PHE A 33 13.50 -4.49 2.49
N ALA A 34 12.64 -5.50 2.45
CA ALA A 34 11.40 -5.47 1.68
C ALA A 34 10.47 -4.33 2.13
N VAL A 35 10.32 -4.12 3.45
CA VAL A 35 9.53 -3.03 4.01
C VAL A 35 10.15 -1.67 3.67
N MET A 36 11.46 -1.52 3.82
CA MET A 36 12.17 -0.29 3.45
C MET A 36 11.95 0.08 1.99
N MET A 37 12.11 -0.88 1.07
CA MET A 37 11.91 -0.67 -0.36
C MET A 37 10.47 -0.29 -0.69
N ALA A 38 9.49 -0.98 -0.10
CA ALA A 38 8.09 -0.65 -0.29
C ALA A 38 7.74 0.76 0.19
N ALA A 39 8.26 1.17 1.35
CA ALA A 39 8.06 2.51 1.91
C ALA A 39 8.75 3.60 1.07
N ALA A 40 9.97 3.36 0.60
CA ALA A 40 10.70 4.27 -0.28
C ALA A 40 9.94 4.48 -1.59
N TYR A 41 9.48 3.39 -2.22
CA TYR A 41 8.68 3.46 -3.44
C TYR A 41 7.36 4.20 -3.21
N ALA A 42 6.65 3.94 -2.11
CA ALA A 42 5.42 4.65 -1.77
C ALA A 42 5.64 6.16 -1.63
N LYS A 43 6.72 6.56 -0.96
CA LYS A 43 7.08 7.97 -0.79
C LYS A 43 7.36 8.65 -2.14
N ASP A 44 8.13 8.00 -3.00
CA ASP A 44 8.45 8.57 -4.31
C ASP A 44 7.23 8.61 -5.24
N LEU A 45 6.35 7.61 -5.18
CA LEU A 45 5.07 7.64 -5.90
C LEU A 45 4.21 8.83 -5.46
N LEU A 46 4.08 9.06 -4.15
CA LEU A 46 3.30 10.19 -3.62
C LEU A 46 3.85 11.55 -4.09
N ARG A 47 5.17 11.68 -4.29
CA ARG A 47 5.80 12.90 -4.82
C ARG A 47 5.42 13.19 -6.27
N GLN A 48 5.02 12.18 -7.04
CA GLN A 48 4.57 12.35 -8.42
C GLN A 48 3.10 12.78 -8.52
N ILE A 49 2.38 12.81 -7.39
CA ILE A 49 0.96 13.20 -7.33
C ILE A 49 0.88 14.68 -6.92
N PRO A 50 0.33 15.57 -7.76
CA PRO A 50 0.13 16.97 -7.39
C PRO A 50 -0.83 17.10 -6.20
N PRO A 51 -0.52 17.94 -5.18
CA PRO A 51 -1.39 18.14 -4.02
C PRO A 51 -2.83 18.52 -4.38
N ASN A 52 -3.00 19.37 -5.39
CA ASN A 52 -4.30 19.83 -5.87
C ASN A 52 -5.20 18.69 -6.36
N LYS A 53 -4.60 17.58 -6.85
CA LYS A 53 -5.38 16.39 -7.23
C LYS A 53 -5.85 15.62 -6.00
N VAL A 54 -5.08 15.63 -4.92
CA VAL A 54 -5.43 14.97 -3.65
C VAL A 54 -6.55 15.72 -2.94
N GLU A 55 -6.50 17.06 -2.94
CA GLU A 55 -7.53 17.90 -2.33
C GLU A 55 -8.90 17.82 -3.03
N ALA A 56 -8.92 17.45 -4.31
CA ALA A 56 -10.14 17.25 -5.08
C ALA A 56 -10.81 15.88 -4.83
N GLU A 57 -10.10 14.94 -4.21
CA GLU A 57 -10.62 13.61 -3.91
C GLU A 57 -11.38 13.58 -2.58
N LYS A 58 -12.43 12.76 -2.50
CA LYS A 58 -13.19 12.59 -1.26
C LYS A 58 -12.36 11.78 -0.26
N PRO A 59 -12.32 12.17 1.02
CA PRO A 59 -11.63 11.39 2.04
C PRO A 59 -12.29 10.03 2.21
N ILE A 60 -11.47 9.02 2.46
CA ILE A 60 -11.92 7.64 2.58
C ILE A 60 -12.98 7.44 3.68
N SER A 61 -12.93 8.24 4.76
CA SER A 61 -13.92 8.21 5.82
C SER A 61 -15.33 8.51 5.31
N GLU A 62 -15.47 9.44 4.36
CA GLU A 62 -16.77 9.77 3.77
C GLU A 62 -17.27 8.65 2.86
N ILE A 63 -16.38 8.02 2.08
CA ILE A 63 -16.70 6.91 1.19
C ILE A 63 -17.23 5.72 2.00
N LEU A 64 -16.53 5.37 3.09
CA LEU A 64 -16.90 4.22 3.93
C LEU A 64 -18.20 4.42 4.71
N THR A 65 -18.56 5.67 5.04
CA THR A 65 -19.84 5.98 5.70
C THR A 65 -21.04 6.01 4.77
N SER A 66 -20.81 6.05 3.45
CA SER A 66 -21.85 6.13 2.42
C SER A 66 -22.29 4.76 1.87
N SER A 67 -21.70 3.67 2.38
CA SER A 67 -21.98 2.28 2.00
C SER A 67 -22.82 1.55 3.05
#